data_AF-A0A382JZA1-F1
#
_entry.id   AF-A0A382JZA1-F1
#
_cell.length_a   1.000
_cell.length_b   1.000
_cell.length_c   1.000
_cell.angle_alpha   90.00
_cell.angle_beta   90.00
_cell.angle_gamma   90.00
#
_symmetry.space_group_name_H-M   'P 1'
#
loop_
_entity.id
_entity.type
_entity.pdbx_description
1 polymer ?
#
loop_
_entity_poly.entity_id
_entity_poly.type
_entity_poly.pdbx_seq_one_letter_code
_entity_poly.pdbx_strand_id
1 'polypeptide(L)'
;MKYLSVFFTAMFLSNSVSGALTISRDYETEILGNWICKDFWPGYSAFEMIRYKKDGTWNSFGEVFVDFELEENKYLKVRYGAVGTGIWEIEDHNLISMIDYVKVTNRNHSWLDEYFNMQDQFTLNDKTSEEIVVLSDNYINLKPNTGKGYECYKVEI
;
A
#
# COMPACT_ATOMS: atom_id res chain seq x y z
N MET A 1 9.47 39.72 67.57
CA MET A 1 9.60 40.07 66.12
C MET A 1 10.42 38.94 65.49
N LYS A 2 9.87 38.18 64.52
CA LYS A 2 10.00 38.42 63.06
C LYS A 2 11.49 38.33 62.63
N TYR A 3 11.96 37.42 61.77
CA TYR A 3 11.30 36.47 60.83
C TYR A 3 12.25 35.31 60.41
N LEU A 4 11.68 34.27 59.75
CA LEU A 4 12.20 33.31 58.74
C LEU A 4 13.70 32.87 58.80
N SER A 5 14.08 31.58 58.83
CA SER A 5 13.68 30.37 58.05
C SER A 5 14.18 30.35 56.58
N VAL A 6 14.37 29.13 56.05
CA VAL A 6 14.61 28.75 54.62
C VAL A 6 16.06 28.85 54.12
N PHE A 7 16.65 27.85 53.42
CA PHE A 7 16.50 26.38 53.43
C PHE A 7 17.77 25.77 52.79
N PHE A 8 18.03 24.49 53.05
CA PHE A 8 18.99 23.67 52.30
C PHE A 8 18.48 23.43 50.87
N THR A 9 19.22 23.81 49.83
CA THR A 9 18.95 23.42 48.43
C THR A 9 20.08 22.55 47.89
N ALA A 10 20.02 21.26 48.22
CA ALA A 10 20.72 20.25 47.43
C ALA A 10 20.04 20.18 46.05
N MET A 11 20.80 20.44 44.98
CA MET A 11 20.36 20.16 43.61
C MET A 11 20.24 18.64 43.43
N PHE A 12 19.05 18.10 43.62
CA PHE A 12 18.70 16.82 43.02
C PHE A 12 18.59 17.03 41.51
N LEU A 13 19.59 16.53 40.78
CA LEU A 13 19.49 16.35 39.34
C LEU A 13 18.39 15.32 39.06
N SER A 14 17.18 15.82 38.82
CA SER A 14 16.10 15.02 38.26
C SER A 14 16.49 14.64 36.84
N ASN A 15 17.07 13.45 36.68
CA ASN A 15 17.13 12.76 35.40
C ASN A 15 15.71 12.43 34.96
N SER A 16 15.01 13.42 34.41
CA SER A 16 13.82 13.19 33.62
C SER A 16 14.26 12.48 32.35
N VAL A 17 14.36 11.15 32.43
CA VAL A 17 14.22 10.30 31.25
C VAL A 17 12.85 10.63 30.69
N SER A 18 12.83 11.53 29.71
CA SER A 18 11.64 11.83 28.95
C SER A 18 11.36 10.58 28.14
N GLY A 19 10.55 9.70 28.72
CA GLY A 19 10.00 8.55 28.04
C GLY A 19 9.12 9.06 26.92
N ALA A 20 9.73 9.31 25.76
CA ALA A 20 9.01 9.43 24.52
C ALA A 20 8.22 8.13 24.38
N LEU A 21 6.91 8.20 24.58
CA LEU A 21 6.00 7.15 24.20
C LEU A 21 6.12 7.02 22.68
N THR A 22 7.02 6.16 22.23
CA THR A 22 6.91 5.56 20.91
C THR A 22 5.59 4.81 20.93
N ILE A 23 4.54 5.46 20.43
CA ILE A 23 3.27 4.82 20.13
C ILE A 23 3.63 3.76 19.09
N SER A 24 3.82 2.53 19.55
CA SER A 24 4.04 1.37 18.69
C SER A 24 2.82 1.26 17.82
N ARG A 25 2.97 1.64 16.56
CA ARG A 25 1.84 1.83 15.68
C ARG A 25 1.40 0.47 15.17
N ASP A 26 0.15 0.11 15.44
CA ASP A 26 -0.36 -1.23 15.17
C ASP A 26 -0.81 -1.33 13.71
N TYR A 27 0.19 -1.50 12.84
CA TYR A 27 0.00 -1.56 11.40
C TYR A 27 -0.90 -2.72 10.98
N GLU A 28 -0.85 -3.85 11.69
CA GLU A 28 -1.70 -5.02 11.43
C GLU A 28 -3.19 -4.72 11.64
N THR A 29 -3.56 -3.84 12.58
CA THR A 29 -4.96 -3.46 12.77
C THR A 29 -5.39 -2.23 11.97
N GLU A 30 -4.50 -1.26 11.76
CA GLU A 30 -4.79 -0.05 10.97
C GLU A 30 -5.07 -0.36 9.48
N ILE A 31 -4.32 -1.30 8.88
CA ILE A 31 -4.43 -1.66 7.46
C ILE A 31 -5.72 -2.43 7.11
N LEU A 32 -6.45 -2.93 8.11
CA LEU A 32 -7.66 -3.71 7.89
C LEU A 32 -8.79 -2.88 7.27
N GLY A 33 -9.47 -3.46 6.28
CA GLY A 33 -10.60 -2.84 5.60
C GLY A 33 -10.50 -2.93 4.08
N ASN A 34 -11.38 -2.20 3.39
CA ASN A 34 -11.32 -2.05 1.94
C ASN A 34 -10.62 -0.73 1.60
N TRP A 35 -9.82 -0.75 0.53
CA TRP A 35 -9.03 0.37 0.06
C TRP A 35 -9.17 0.49 -1.45
N ILE A 36 -9.24 1.72 -1.95
CA ILE A 36 -9.07 2.04 -3.35
C ILE A 36 -7.64 2.53 -3.54
N CYS A 37 -6.81 1.71 -4.17
CA CYS A 37 -5.46 2.04 -4.60
C CYS A 37 -5.46 2.57 -6.04
N LYS A 38 -4.62 3.56 -6.32
CA LYS A 38 -4.47 4.16 -7.66
C LYS A 38 -3.01 4.36 -8.00
N ASP A 39 -2.62 3.88 -9.18
CA ASP A 39 -1.32 4.23 -9.77
C ASP A 39 -1.49 4.83 -11.17
N PHE A 40 -0.62 5.79 -11.48
CA PHE A 40 -0.65 6.62 -12.68
C PHE A 40 0.76 6.88 -13.17
N TRP A 41 0.99 6.51 -14.42
CA TRP A 41 2.22 6.71 -15.19
C TRP A 41 1.88 7.18 -16.61
N PRO A 42 2.83 7.79 -17.35
CA PRO A 42 2.65 8.03 -18.77
C PRO A 42 2.35 6.72 -19.50
N GLY A 43 1.21 6.64 -20.17
CA GLY A 43 0.75 5.46 -20.92
C GLY A 43 0.16 4.31 -20.07
N TYR A 44 0.04 4.47 -18.74
CA TYR A 44 -0.51 3.44 -17.85
C TYR A 44 -1.33 4.06 -16.70
N SER A 45 -2.50 3.49 -16.42
CA SER A 45 -3.19 3.76 -15.17
C SER A 45 -3.85 2.51 -14.62
N ALA A 46 -3.75 2.32 -13.31
CA ALA A 46 -4.41 1.24 -12.59
C ALA A 46 -5.28 1.78 -11.47
N PHE A 47 -6.41 1.13 -11.29
CA PHE A 47 -7.33 1.31 -10.18
C PHE A 47 -7.58 -0.07 -9.59
N GLU A 48 -7.38 -0.23 -8.28
CA GLU A 48 -7.64 -1.47 -7.56
C GLU A 48 -8.51 -1.18 -6.34
N MET A 49 -9.51 -2.02 -6.11
CA MET A 49 -10.16 -2.16 -4.82
C MET A 49 -9.63 -3.41 -4.14
N ILE A 50 -8.82 -3.25 -3.10
CA ILE A 50 -8.21 -4.33 -2.32
C ILE A 50 -8.80 -4.36 -0.90
N ARG A 51 -8.99 -5.56 -0.35
CA ARG A 51 -9.44 -5.76 1.02
C ARG A 51 -8.44 -6.60 1.81
N TYR A 52 -7.82 -6.01 2.83
CA TYR A 52 -7.00 -6.72 3.81
C TYR A 52 -7.88 -7.28 4.92
N LYS A 53 -7.77 -8.59 5.18
CA LYS A 53 -8.58 -9.33 6.18
C LYS A 53 -7.70 -9.80 7.34
N LYS A 54 -8.33 -9.91 8.52
CA LYS A 54 -7.70 -10.33 9.81
C LYS A 54 -7.06 -11.73 9.80
N ASP A 55 -7.32 -12.54 8.78
CA ASP A 55 -6.77 -13.89 8.60
C ASP A 55 -5.45 -13.89 7.82
N GLY A 56 -4.84 -12.71 7.59
CA GLY A 56 -3.62 -12.56 6.79
C GLY A 56 -3.84 -12.72 5.28
N THR A 57 -5.10 -12.74 4.82
CA THR A 57 -5.42 -12.83 3.39
C THR A 57 -5.97 -11.52 2.83
N TRP A 58 -5.79 -11.29 1.53
CA TRP A 58 -6.46 -10.21 0.81
C TRP A 58 -7.21 -10.74 -0.41
N ASN A 59 -8.16 -9.94 -0.87
CA ASN A 59 -8.83 -10.13 -2.15
C ASN A 59 -8.95 -8.77 -2.84
N SER A 60 -8.80 -8.73 -4.15
CA SER A 60 -8.91 -7.49 -4.91
C SER A 60 -9.63 -7.67 -6.24
N PHE A 61 -10.13 -6.54 -6.76
CA PHE A 61 -10.56 -6.41 -8.14
C PHE A 61 -10.24 -5.01 -8.64
N GLY A 62 -9.91 -4.90 -9.92
CA GLY A 62 -9.42 -3.65 -10.47
C GLY A 62 -9.46 -3.59 -11.98
N GLU A 63 -9.04 -2.45 -12.50
CA GLU A 63 -8.89 -2.18 -13.92
C GLU A 63 -7.53 -1.57 -14.21
N VAL A 64 -6.91 -2.03 -15.30
CA VAL A 64 -5.65 -1.52 -15.81
C VAL A 64 -5.89 -0.99 -17.22
N PHE A 65 -5.47 0.23 -17.48
CA PHE A 65 -5.52 0.88 -18.78
C PHE A 65 -4.10 1.07 -19.28
N VAL A 66 -3.84 0.64 -20.52
CA VAL A 66 -2.54 0.74 -21.18
C VAL A 66 -2.70 1.39 -22.54
N ASP A 67 -1.89 2.40 -22.82
CA ASP A 67 -1.80 3.05 -24.13
C ASP A 67 -0.63 2.42 -24.91
N PHE A 68 -0.93 1.47 -25.80
CA PHE A 68 0.07 0.84 -26.66
C PHE A 68 0.40 1.74 -27.85
N GLU A 69 1.66 2.19 -27.98
CA GLU A 69 2.10 2.94 -29.16
C GLU A 69 2.19 2.02 -30.39
N LEU A 70 1.46 2.37 -31.45
CA LEU A 70 1.45 1.63 -32.72
C LEU A 70 2.34 2.30 -33.78
N GLU A 71 2.32 3.63 -33.79
CA GLU A 71 3.15 4.52 -34.60
C GLU A 71 3.39 5.79 -33.78
N GLU A 72 4.35 6.63 -34.19
CA GLU A 72 4.68 7.88 -33.49
C GLU A 72 3.44 8.73 -33.19
N ASN A 73 3.17 8.99 -31.91
CA ASN A 73 1.99 9.72 -31.41
C ASN A 73 0.62 9.04 -31.68
N LYS A 74 0.57 7.76 -32.06
CA LYS A 74 -0.68 6.99 -32.23
C LYS A 74 -0.77 5.83 -31.24
N TYR A 75 -1.71 5.93 -30.31
CA TYR A 75 -1.88 4.99 -29.21
C TYR A 75 -3.20 4.21 -29.30
N LEU A 76 -3.12 2.90 -29.06
CA LEU A 76 -4.27 2.02 -28.86
C LEU A 76 -4.55 1.88 -27.36
N LYS A 77 -5.74 2.33 -26.93
CA LYS A 77 -6.15 2.30 -25.52
C LYS A 77 -6.78 0.96 -25.16
N VAL A 78 -6.08 0.15 -24.38
CA VAL A 78 -6.52 -1.19 -23.99
C VAL A 78 -6.92 -1.20 -22.52
N ARG A 79 -8.05 -1.83 -22.22
CA ARG A 79 -8.60 -1.96 -20.86
C ARG A 79 -8.57 -3.42 -20.46
N TYR A 80 -7.90 -3.73 -19.37
CA TYR A 80 -7.92 -5.02 -18.72
C TYR A 80 -8.70 -4.90 -17.40
N GLY A 81 -9.49 -5.91 -17.07
CA GLY A 81 -9.97 -6.10 -15.70
C GLY A 81 -9.15 -7.19 -15.02
N ALA A 82 -8.80 -6.99 -13.75
CA ALA A 82 -8.13 -7.98 -12.92
C ALA A 82 -8.98 -8.35 -11.71
N VAL A 83 -8.90 -9.60 -11.27
CA VAL A 83 -9.35 -10.06 -9.95
C VAL A 83 -8.24 -10.89 -9.34
N GLY A 84 -7.96 -10.71 -8.06
CA GLY A 84 -6.83 -11.37 -7.39
C GLY A 84 -7.13 -11.77 -5.95
N THR A 85 -6.36 -12.73 -5.46
CA THR A 85 -6.25 -13.08 -4.04
C THR A 85 -4.79 -13.30 -3.69
N GLY A 86 -4.53 -13.27 -2.38
CA GLY A 86 -3.20 -13.51 -1.86
C GLY A 86 -3.15 -13.38 -0.35
N ILE A 87 -1.93 -13.32 0.16
CA ILE A 87 -1.62 -13.12 1.58
C ILE A 87 -0.91 -11.80 1.79
N TRP A 88 -1.04 -11.26 3.01
CA TRP A 88 -0.34 -10.08 3.49
C TRP A 88 0.10 -10.28 4.95
N GLU A 89 1.18 -9.61 5.32
CA GLU A 89 1.70 -9.52 6.68
C GLU A 89 2.50 -8.21 6.82
N ILE A 90 2.82 -7.80 8.04
CA ILE A 90 3.66 -6.62 8.31
C ILE A 90 5.01 -7.09 8.87
N GLU A 91 6.10 -6.76 8.18
CA GLU A 91 7.47 -7.05 8.65
C GLU A 91 8.29 -5.76 8.66
N ASP A 92 8.86 -5.38 9.81
CA ASP A 92 9.74 -4.21 9.98
C ASP A 92 9.20 -2.90 9.38
N HIS A 93 7.90 -2.62 9.55
CA HIS A 93 7.17 -1.46 8.99
C HIS A 93 6.91 -1.50 7.47
N ASN A 94 7.12 -2.65 6.82
CA ASN A 94 6.80 -2.89 5.42
C ASN A 94 5.54 -3.74 5.30
N LEU A 95 4.77 -3.51 4.24
CA LEU A 95 3.76 -4.47 3.78
C LEU A 95 4.48 -5.55 3.00
N ILE A 96 4.37 -6.80 3.45
CA ILE A 96 4.78 -7.97 2.68
C ILE A 96 3.53 -8.54 2.05
N SER A 97 3.56 -8.79 0.74
CA SER A 97 2.40 -9.29 -0.02
C SER A 97 2.83 -10.39 -0.99
N MET A 98 1.94 -11.36 -1.21
CA MET A 98 2.14 -12.43 -2.19
C MET A 98 0.81 -12.74 -2.87
N ILE A 99 0.81 -12.71 -4.21
CA ILE A 99 -0.35 -13.09 -5.02
C ILE A 99 -0.39 -14.63 -5.14
N ASP A 100 -1.47 -15.26 -4.69
CA ASP A 100 -1.67 -16.72 -4.86
C ASP A 100 -2.47 -17.06 -6.12
N TYR A 101 -3.34 -16.14 -6.54
CA TYR A 101 -4.17 -16.23 -7.72
C TYR A 101 -4.44 -14.85 -8.30
N VAL A 102 -4.34 -14.73 -9.62
CA VAL A 102 -4.84 -13.57 -10.36
C VAL A 102 -5.44 -14.03 -11.67
N LYS A 103 -6.56 -13.42 -12.04
CA LYS A 103 -7.16 -13.56 -13.36
C LYS A 103 -7.31 -12.20 -14.00
N VAL A 104 -6.64 -12.04 -15.13
CA VAL A 104 -6.75 -10.86 -15.99
C VAL A 104 -7.71 -11.17 -17.15
N THR A 105 -8.40 -10.15 -17.66
CA THR A 105 -9.29 -10.27 -18.81
C THR A 105 -9.29 -8.97 -19.61
N ASN A 106 -8.85 -9.04 -20.86
CA ASN A 106 -8.96 -7.94 -21.82
C ASN A 106 -10.44 -7.62 -22.09
N ARG A 107 -10.80 -6.34 -22.02
CA ARG A 107 -12.19 -5.87 -22.04
C ARG A 107 -12.61 -5.26 -23.37
N ASN A 108 -11.67 -4.88 -24.24
CA ASN A 108 -11.99 -4.15 -25.48
C ASN A 108 -11.21 -4.58 -26.72
N HIS A 109 -10.10 -5.31 -26.59
CA HIS A 109 -9.24 -5.70 -27.72
C HIS A 109 -8.68 -7.12 -27.53
N SER A 110 -9.52 -8.12 -27.31
CA SER A 110 -9.12 -9.50 -26.96
C SER A 110 -8.17 -10.18 -27.97
N TRP A 111 -8.12 -9.70 -29.21
CA TRP A 111 -7.14 -10.15 -30.22
C TRP A 111 -5.68 -9.84 -29.82
N LEU A 112 -5.45 -8.86 -28.95
CA LEU A 112 -4.11 -8.55 -28.43
C LEU A 112 -3.56 -9.66 -27.54
N ASP A 113 -4.42 -10.47 -26.90
CA ASP A 113 -3.98 -11.48 -25.95
C ASP A 113 -3.16 -12.61 -26.65
N GLU A 114 -3.22 -12.70 -27.98
CA GLU A 114 -2.36 -13.55 -28.83
C GLU A 114 -0.91 -13.03 -28.96
N TYR A 115 -0.67 -11.74 -28.71
CA TYR A 115 0.60 -11.05 -28.91
C TYR A 115 1.20 -10.48 -27.61
N PHE A 116 0.33 -10.00 -26.72
CA PHE A 116 0.64 -9.48 -25.40
C PHE A 116 -0.43 -9.92 -24.41
N ASN A 117 -0.13 -10.96 -23.65
CA ASN A 117 -1.00 -11.46 -22.60
C ASN A 117 -0.67 -10.78 -21.26
N MET A 118 -1.56 -9.90 -20.80
CA MET A 118 -1.40 -9.17 -19.54
C MET A 118 -1.41 -10.12 -18.31
N GLN A 119 -1.99 -11.31 -18.42
CA GLN A 119 -1.95 -12.34 -17.36
C GLN A 119 -0.50 -12.73 -17.01
N ASP A 120 0.39 -12.76 -17.98
CA ASP A 120 1.77 -13.25 -17.83
C ASP A 120 2.71 -12.20 -17.20
N GLN A 121 2.20 -10.99 -16.95
CA GLN A 121 2.95 -9.92 -16.26
C GLN A 121 2.90 -10.04 -14.73
N PHE A 122 2.09 -10.97 -14.19
CA PHE A 122 1.95 -11.19 -12.76
C PHE A 122 2.74 -12.43 -12.31
N THR A 123 3.71 -12.23 -11.42
CA THR A 123 4.40 -13.33 -10.73
C THR A 123 3.54 -13.84 -9.58
N LEU A 124 3.27 -15.15 -9.56
CA LEU A 124 2.51 -15.81 -8.49
C LEU A 124 3.45 -16.51 -7.50
N ASN A 125 3.04 -16.54 -6.23
CA ASN A 125 3.75 -17.20 -5.13
C ASN A 125 5.16 -16.65 -4.84
N ASP A 126 5.42 -15.41 -5.22
CA ASP A 126 6.62 -14.66 -4.84
C ASP A 126 6.25 -13.54 -3.86
N LYS A 127 7.08 -13.33 -2.83
CA LYS A 127 6.84 -12.32 -1.79
C LYS A 127 7.43 -10.99 -2.21
N THR A 128 6.58 -9.98 -2.38
CA THR A 128 6.99 -8.58 -2.57
C THR A 128 6.97 -7.84 -1.24
N SER A 129 7.81 -6.80 -1.13
CA SER A 129 7.93 -5.95 0.06
C SER A 129 7.83 -4.48 -0.35
N GLU A 130 7.00 -3.74 0.37
CA GLU A 130 6.69 -2.34 0.10
C GLU A 130 6.79 -1.52 1.39
N GLU A 131 7.52 -0.41 1.35
CA GLU A 131 7.67 0.51 2.47
C GLU A 131 6.34 1.21 2.76
N ILE A 132 5.84 1.11 3.99
CA ILE A 132 4.66 1.86 4.45
C ILE A 132 5.11 3.25 4.86
N VAL A 133 5.13 4.17 3.90
CA VAL A 133 5.53 5.57 4.10
C VAL A 133 4.54 6.30 5.01
N VAL A 134 3.24 5.97 4.91
CA VAL A 134 2.15 6.51 5.74
C VAL A 134 1.07 5.45 5.97
N LEU A 135 0.58 5.26 7.21
CA LEU A 135 -0.56 4.41 7.67
C LEU A 135 -1.84 4.48 6.83
N SER A 136 -3.02 4.95 7.25
CA SER A 136 -3.56 5.60 8.44
C SER A 136 -5.10 5.52 8.35
N ASP A 137 -5.89 6.06 9.29
CA ASP A 137 -7.36 5.88 9.37
C ASP A 137 -8.10 5.86 8.02
N ASN A 138 -7.73 6.72 7.06
CA ASN A 138 -8.35 6.79 5.74
C ASN A 138 -7.39 6.82 4.53
N TYR A 139 -6.08 6.77 4.71
CA TYR A 139 -5.09 6.96 3.63
C TYR A 139 -3.79 6.18 3.88
N ILE A 140 -3.36 5.37 2.91
CA ILE A 140 -2.04 4.71 2.84
C ILE A 140 -1.19 5.31 1.72
N ASN A 141 0.11 5.47 2.00
CA ASN A 141 1.13 5.61 0.97
C ASN A 141 2.07 4.40 1.03
N LEU A 142 2.07 3.60 -0.03
CA LEU A 142 2.95 2.44 -0.19
C LEU A 142 4.02 2.75 -1.22
N LYS A 143 5.25 2.29 -0.97
CA LYS A 143 6.39 2.49 -1.86
C LYS A 143 7.10 1.16 -2.15
N PRO A 144 6.97 0.58 -3.35
CA PRO A 144 7.67 -0.64 -3.71
C PRO A 144 9.18 -0.41 -3.81
N ASN A 145 9.96 -1.48 -3.61
CA ASN A 145 11.42 -1.48 -3.78
C ASN A 145 11.89 -0.98 -5.17
N THR A 146 11.05 -1.16 -6.20
CA THR A 146 11.28 -0.65 -7.55
C THR A 146 10.06 0.14 -8.02
N GLY A 147 10.23 1.44 -8.27
CA GLY A 147 9.19 2.29 -8.86
C GLY A 147 8.88 3.55 -8.04
N LYS A 148 7.65 4.03 -8.19
CA LYS A 148 7.07 5.20 -7.53
C LYS A 148 6.11 4.71 -6.45
N GLY A 149 6.00 5.45 -5.35
CA GLY A 149 4.93 5.18 -4.38
C GLY A 149 3.54 5.49 -4.96
N TYR A 150 2.55 4.74 -4.50
CA TYR A 150 1.15 4.90 -4.87
C TYR A 150 0.27 5.08 -3.63
N GLU A 151 -0.97 5.51 -3.88
CA GLU A 151 -1.87 6.01 -2.83
C GLU A 151 -3.11 5.14 -2.76
N CYS A 152 -3.48 4.77 -1.54
CA CYS A 152 -4.69 4.01 -1.24
C CYS A 152 -5.59 4.77 -0.28
N TYR A 153 -6.90 4.83 -0.56
CA TYR A 153 -7.89 5.52 0.27
C TYR A 153 -8.90 4.53 0.82
N LYS A 154 -9.23 4.63 2.11
CA LYS A 154 -10.14 3.68 2.77
C LYS A 154 -11.58 3.87 2.29
N VAL A 155 -12.31 2.76 2.15
CA VAL A 155 -13.70 2.75 1.68
C VAL A 155 -14.56 1.87 2.57
N GLU A 156 -15.65 2.46 3.05
CA GLU A 156 -16.76 1.75 3.69
C GLU A 156 -17.71 1.21 2.60
N ILE A 157 -18.06 -0.08 2.69
CA ILE A 157 -18.88 -0.83 1.73
C ILE A 157 -19.91 -1.64 2.52
#